data_AF-A0A8J8BS35-F1
#
_entry.id   AF-A0A8J8BS35-F1
#
_cell.length_a   1.000
_cell.length_b   1.000
_cell.length_c   1.000
_cell.angle_alpha   90.00
_cell.angle_beta   90.00
_cell.angle_gamma   90.00
#
_symmetry.space_group_name_H-M   'P 1'
#
loop_
_entity.id
_entity.type
_entity.pdbx_description
1 polymer ?
#
loop_
_entity_poly.entity_id
_entity_poly.type
_entity_poly.pdbx_seq_one_letter_code
_entity_poly.pdbx_strand_id
1 'polypeptide(L)'
;MIYMLSLHDNLILMMLAKKEMYGYELMKSLTEFTSGLYEPTKSGTLYPALKRLEDRGLIISEMREIEGNTLKYYRISEKGKNRLERMWTMVSRIEEFRSKIGV
;
A
#
# COMPACT_ATOMS: atom_id res chain seq x y z
N MET A 1 -5.35 4.47 18.12
CA MET A 1 -5.07 5.19 16.85
C MET A 1 -3.77 4.77 16.14
N ILE A 2 -2.84 4.04 16.79
CA ILE A 2 -1.54 3.63 16.21
C ILE A 2 -1.63 2.39 15.28
N TYR A 3 -2.61 1.50 15.50
CA TYR A 3 -2.74 0.24 14.73
C TYR A 3 -3.26 0.41 13.29
N MET A 4 -4.04 1.47 13.01
CA MET A 4 -4.65 1.68 11.70
C MET A 4 -3.60 2.02 10.62
N LEU A 5 -2.54 2.75 11.00
CA LEU A 5 -1.45 3.15 10.09
C LEU A 5 -0.66 1.97 9.52
N SER A 6 -0.60 0.83 10.23
CA SER A 6 0.09 -0.37 9.75
C SER A 6 -0.63 -1.02 8.57
N LEU A 7 -1.96 -1.01 8.58
CA LEU A 7 -2.75 -1.67 7.54
C LEU A 7 -2.68 -0.86 6.23
N HIS A 8 -2.83 0.45 6.29
CA HIS A 8 -2.79 1.31 5.11
C HIS A 8 -1.44 1.24 4.37
N ASP A 9 -0.33 1.30 5.12
CA ASP A 9 1.02 1.15 4.56
C ASP A 9 1.16 -0.17 3.81
N ASN A 10 0.71 -1.26 4.43
CA ASN A 10 0.77 -2.59 3.86
C ASN A 10 -0.11 -2.73 2.61
N LEU A 11 -1.31 -2.16 2.60
CA LEU A 11 -2.18 -2.13 1.41
C LEU A 11 -1.54 -1.39 0.25
N ILE A 12 -0.90 -0.25 0.51
CA ILE A 12 -0.14 0.49 -0.52
C ILE A 12 0.98 -0.38 -1.09
N LEU A 13 1.79 -0.99 -0.22
CA LEU A 13 2.88 -1.88 -0.65
C LEU A 13 2.34 -3.05 -1.48
N MET A 14 1.22 -3.66 -1.09
CA MET A 14 0.59 -4.74 -1.85
C MET A 14 0.20 -4.31 -3.26
N MET A 15 -0.38 -3.12 -3.43
CA MET A 15 -0.74 -2.61 -4.75
C MET A 15 0.52 -2.35 -5.60
N LEU A 16 1.54 -1.73 -5.01
CA LEU A 16 2.81 -1.43 -5.68
C LEU A 16 3.68 -2.67 -5.96
N ALA A 17 3.40 -3.80 -5.31
CA ALA A 17 4.01 -5.09 -5.61
C ALA A 17 3.43 -5.72 -6.89
N LYS A 18 2.19 -5.39 -7.27
CA LYS A 18 1.59 -5.87 -8.53
C LYS A 18 2.16 -5.15 -9.74
N LYS A 19 2.29 -3.82 -9.64
CA LYS A 19 2.88 -2.96 -10.66
C LYS A 19 3.16 -1.57 -10.09
N GLU A 20 3.97 -0.80 -10.80
CA GLU A 20 4.14 0.61 -10.53
C GLU A 20 2.84 1.37 -10.83
N MET A 21 2.54 2.37 -10.01
CA MET A 21 1.30 3.16 -10.14
C MET A 21 1.57 4.62 -9.81
N TYR A 22 0.84 5.53 -10.45
CA TYR A 22 0.77 6.93 -10.04
C TYR A 22 -0.33 7.15 -8.99
N GLY A 23 -0.31 8.30 -8.32
CA GLY A 23 -1.14 8.55 -7.12
C GLY A 23 -2.63 8.22 -7.30
N TYR A 24 -3.26 8.71 -8.37
CA TYR A 24 -4.69 8.47 -8.61
C TYR A 24 -5.01 6.99 -8.91
N GLU A 25 -4.20 6.33 -9.75
CA GLU A 25 -4.35 4.89 -10.03
C GLU A 25 -4.25 4.05 -8.76
N LEU A 26 -3.31 4.40 -7.88
CA LEU A 26 -3.13 3.73 -6.60
C LEU A 26 -4.34 3.93 -5.68
N MET A 27 -4.90 5.14 -5.61
CA MET A 27 -6.13 5.41 -4.85
C MET A 27 -7.28 4.53 -5.31
N LYS A 28 -7.53 4.50 -6.62
CA LYS A 28 -8.61 3.72 -7.23
C LYS A 28 -8.43 2.22 -6.94
N SER A 29 -7.21 1.71 -7.14
CA SER A 29 -6.88 0.30 -6.87
C SER A 29 -7.10 -0.10 -5.41
N LEU A 30 -6.78 0.78 -4.46
CA LEU A 30 -6.99 0.53 -3.02
C LEU A 30 -8.49 0.48 -2.66
N THR A 31 -9.27 1.43 -3.17
CA THR A 31 -10.72 1.46 -2.95
C THR A 31 -11.39 0.22 -3.52
N GLU A 32 -11.05 -0.16 -4.76
CA GLU A 32 -11.59 -1.35 -5.41
C GLU A 32 -11.20 -2.63 -4.68
N PHE A 33 -9.92 -2.79 -4.32
CA PHE A 33 -9.45 -3.96 -3.59
C PHE A 33 -10.15 -4.17 -2.25
N THR A 34 -10.45 -3.09 -1.54
CA THR A 34 -11.11 -3.15 -0.23
C THR A 34 -12.63 -3.09 -0.30
N SER A 35 -13.22 -3.12 -1.50
CA SER A 35 -14.67 -2.96 -1.71
C SER A 35 -15.24 -1.73 -0.98
N GLY A 36 -14.49 -0.62 -0.97
CA GLY A 36 -14.88 0.62 -0.32
C GLY A 36 -14.63 0.68 1.20
N LEU A 37 -14.11 -0.39 1.83
CA LEU A 37 -13.75 -0.34 3.27
C LEU A 37 -12.60 0.62 3.55
N TYR A 38 -11.73 0.86 2.56
CA TYR A 38 -10.69 1.86 2.63
C TYR A 38 -10.77 2.81 1.44
N GLU A 39 -11.08 4.08 1.70
CA GLU A 39 -11.18 5.14 0.70
C GLU A 39 -10.17 6.27 0.98
N PRO A 40 -8.93 6.17 0.46
CA PRO A 40 -7.92 7.20 0.64
C PRO A 40 -8.31 8.56 0.04
N THR A 41 -9.21 8.57 -0.95
CA THR A 41 -9.72 9.78 -1.63
C THR A 41 -10.49 10.69 -0.69
N LYS A 42 -11.35 10.12 0.17
CA LYS A 42 -12.17 10.88 1.14
C LYS A 42 -11.37 11.42 2.31
N SER A 43 -10.27 10.74 2.66
CA SER A 43 -9.50 11.04 3.88
C SER A 43 -8.24 11.89 3.62
N GLY A 44 -7.79 12.03 2.37
CA GLY A 44 -6.55 12.75 2.05
C GLY A 44 -5.28 12.07 2.60
N THR A 45 -5.37 10.81 3.02
CA THR A 45 -4.31 10.12 3.78
C THR A 45 -3.24 9.46 2.90
N LEU A 46 -3.50 9.30 1.60
CA LEU A 46 -2.57 8.57 0.71
C LEU A 46 -1.22 9.27 0.59
N TYR A 47 -1.18 10.56 0.27
CA TYR A 47 0.08 11.26 0.03
C TYR A 47 0.98 11.35 1.28
N PRO A 48 0.43 11.64 2.49
CA PRO A 48 1.20 11.48 3.72
C PRO A 48 1.74 10.06 3.93
N ALA A 49 0.97 9.02 3.58
CA ALA A 49 1.43 7.64 3.69
C ALA A 49 2.55 7.32 2.69
N LEU A 50 2.41 7.74 1.43
CA LEU A 50 3.43 7.59 0.39
C LEU A 50 4.72 8.29 0.79
N LYS A 51 4.64 9.53 1.28
CA LYS A 51 5.82 10.25 1.78
C LYS A 51 6.52 9.49 2.90
N ARG A 52 5.76 9.00 3.88
CA ARG A 52 6.31 8.16 4.97
C ARG A 52 6.95 6.87 4.49
N LEU A 53 6.35 6.18 3.51
CA LEU A 53 6.89 4.95 2.95
C LEU A 53 8.18 5.21 2.16
N GLU A 54 8.23 6.32 1.42
CA GLU A 54 9.40 6.79 0.70
C GLU A 54 10.54 7.17 1.67
N ASP A 55 10.24 7.93 2.73
CA ASP A 55 11.21 8.30 3.77
C ASP A 55 11.76 7.06 4.52
N ARG A 56 10.96 5.98 4.61
CA ARG A 56 11.40 4.69 5.17
C ARG A 56 12.15 3.82 4.16
N GLY A 57 12.27 4.23 2.91
CA GLY A 57 12.89 3.48 1.82
C GLY A 57 12.12 2.22 1.40
N LEU A 58 10.81 2.16 1.67
CA LEU A 58 9.95 1.02 1.32
C LEU A 58 9.39 1.12 -0.10
N ILE A 59 9.34 2.34 -0.64
CA ILE A 59 8.96 2.63 -2.03
C ILE A 59 9.96 3.62 -2.62
N ILE A 60 9.98 3.69 -3.94
CA ILE A 60 10.77 4.64 -4.73
C ILE A 60 9.78 5.39 -5.62
N SER A 61 10.03 6.68 -5.85
CA SER A 61 9.24 7.47 -6.79
C SER A 61 10.05 7.99 -7.97
N GLU A 62 9.35 8.26 -9.06
CA GLU A 62 9.92 8.78 -10.30
C GLU A 62 8.90 9.72 -10.96
N MET A 63 9.36 10.89 -11.44
CA MET A 63 8.53 11.78 -12.24
C MET A 63 8.61 11.33 -13.71
N ARG A 64 7.45 11.11 -14.34
CA ARG A 64 7.35 10.67 -15.74
C ARG A 64 6.45 11.62 -16.53
N GLU A 65 6.84 11.92 -17.76
CA GLU A 65 5.99 12.66 -18.70
C GLU A 65 5.13 11.68 -19.51
N ILE A 66 3.82 11.87 -19.46
CA ILE A 66 2.84 11.08 -20.21
C ILE A 66 1.85 12.05 -20.84
N GLU A 67 1.79 12.09 -22.16
CA GLU A 67 0.84 12.93 -22.92
C GLU A 67 0.88 14.42 -22.48
N GLY A 68 2.07 14.94 -22.23
CA GLY A 68 2.27 16.32 -21.78
C GLY A 68 1.99 16.58 -20.29
N ASN A 69 1.63 15.55 -19.52
CA ASN A 69 1.45 15.63 -18.08
C ASN A 69 2.63 15.00 -17.33
N THR A 70 3.14 15.70 -16.31
CA THR A 70 4.13 15.14 -15.40
C THR A 70 3.44 14.42 -14.24
N LEU A 71 3.57 13.09 -14.20
CA LEU A 71 2.98 12.24 -13.16
C LEU A 71 4.07 11.64 -12.28
N LYS A 72 3.85 11.65 -10.97
CA LYS A 72 4.71 10.96 -10.00
C LYS A 72 4.28 9.50 -9.88
N TYR A 73 5.11 8.59 -10.40
CA TYR A 73 4.96 7.16 -10.27
C TYR A 73 5.66 6.65 -9.00
N TYR A 74 5.12 5.58 -8.43
CA TYR A 74 5.66 4.89 -7.28
C TYR A 74 5.88 3.42 -7.62
N ARG A 75 6.97 2.86 -7.12
CA ARG A 75 7.29 1.44 -7.21
C ARG A 75 7.76 0.90 -5.87
N ILE A 76 7.50 -0.38 -5.60
CA ILE A 76 7.98 -1.02 -4.38
C ILE A 76 9.51 -1.19 -4.43
N SER A 77 10.18 -0.94 -3.30
CA SER A 77 11.61 -1.25 -3.15
C SER A 77 11.82 -2.68 -2.67
N GLU A 78 13.07 -3.16 -2.71
CA GLU A 78 13.39 -4.48 -2.15
C GLU A 78 13.12 -4.55 -0.63
N LYS A 79 13.35 -3.45 0.09
CA LYS A 79 12.98 -3.32 1.51
C LYS A 79 11.46 -3.39 1.70
N GLY A 80 10.69 -2.81 0.78
CA GLY A 80 9.24 -2.89 0.73
C GLY A 80 8.73 -4.32 0.53
N LYS A 81 9.32 -5.07 -0.42
CA LYS A 81 8.98 -6.49 -0.63
C LYS A 81 9.25 -7.32 0.62
N ASN A 82 10.42 -7.16 1.24
CA ASN A 82 10.74 -7.82 2.50
C ASN A 82 9.76 -7.49 3.64
N ARG A 83 9.17 -6.28 3.64
CA ARG A 83 8.12 -5.90 4.60
C ARG A 83 6.82 -6.66 4.31
N LEU A 84 6.45 -6.86 3.05
CA LEU A 84 5.28 -7.67 2.68
C LEU A 84 5.46 -9.14 3.07
N GLU A 85 6.64 -9.73 2.86
CA GLU A 85 6.90 -11.12 3.27
C GLU A 85 6.68 -11.32 4.78
N ARG A 86 7.15 -10.39 5.61
CA ARG A 86 6.88 -10.42 7.05
C ARG A 86 5.41 -10.25 7.38
N MET A 87 4.69 -9.42 6.63
CA MET A 87 3.25 -9.26 6.79
C MET A 87 2.52 -10.55 6.42
N TRP A 88 2.86 -11.20 5.29
CA TRP A 88 2.24 -12.46 4.88
C TRP A 88 2.46 -13.57 5.90
N THR A 89 3.68 -13.66 6.43
CA THR A 89 3.99 -14.56 7.56
C THR A 89 3.05 -14.33 8.75
N MET A 90 2.76 -13.06 9.07
CA MET A 90 1.84 -12.71 10.15
C MET A 90 0.38 -13.04 9.80
N VAL A 91 -0.05 -12.77 8.56
CA VAL A 91 -1.41 -13.09 8.08
C VAL A 91 -1.65 -14.59 8.18
N SER A 92 -0.73 -15.44 7.74
CA SER A 92 -0.86 -16.89 7.85
C SER A 92 -0.99 -17.37 9.30
N ARG A 93 -0.27 -16.74 10.25
CA ARG A 93 -0.42 -17.03 11.68
C ARG A 93 -1.79 -16.62 12.22
N ILE A 94 -2.31 -15.48 11.77
CA ILE A 94 -3.65 -14.99 12.16
C ILE A 94 -4.73 -15.91 11.60
N GLU A 95 -4.59 -16.37 10.35
CA GLU A 95 -5.52 -17.32 9.73
C GLU A 95 -5.52 -18.68 10.46
N GLU A 96 -4.34 -19.18 10.82
CA GLU A 96 -4.21 -20.40 11.64
C GLU A 96 -4.90 -20.23 12.99
N PHE A 97 -4.67 -19.09 13.67
CA PHE A 97 -5.33 -18.80 14.94
C PHE A 97 -6.85 -18.70 14.79
N ARG A 98 -7.32 -17.97 13.79
CA ARG A 98 -8.74 -17.81 13.44
C ARG A 98 -9.42 -19.17 13.24
N SER A 99 -8.79 -20.07 12.48
CA SER A 99 -9.29 -21.43 12.27
C SER A 99 -9.40 -22.23 13.57
N LYS A 100 -8.44 -22.09 14.50
CA LYS A 100 -8.47 -22.79 15.80
C LYS A 100 -9.61 -22.35 16.72
N ILE A 101 -10.04 -21.09 16.63
CA ILE A 101 -11.10 -20.55 17.49
C ILE A 101 -12.50 -20.58 16.85
N GLY A 102 -12.61 -21.06 15.60
CA GLY A 102 -13.90 -21.31 14.95
C GLY A 102 -14.69 -20.07 14.53
N VAL A 103 -14.02 -18.95 14.24
CA VAL A 103 -14.62 -17.71 13.67
C VAL A 103 -14.03 -17.35 12.31
#